data_AF-A0A2R6L7Y3-F1
#
_entry.id   AF-A0A2R6L7Y3-F1
#
_cell.length_a   1.000
_cell.length_b   1.000
_cell.length_c   1.000
_cell.angle_alpha   90.00
_cell.angle_beta   90.00
_cell.angle_gamma   90.00
#
_symmetry.space_group_name_H-M   'P 1'
#
loop_
_entity.id
_entity.type
_entity.pdbx_description
1 polymer ?
#
loop_
_entity_poly.entity_id
_entity_poly.type
_entity_poly.pdbx_seq_one_letter_code
_entity_poly.pdbx_strand_id
1 'polypeptide(L)'
;MSNHQKRLSVPNSWPVERKAETYTTKAGAGPHGEDGVPLLIVLRDVLGYADSTKEARYALDQDSVLVNGTPAADERRPIGMFDILAFREREEYYRVFPDEGGRLSLTPVDADAAGSKLGKIVGKRQIPGGDTQLTLHDGRTLLVDDDASYGSNDSVVVVSDDEEVVAHFTYEEGALVTAVRGAHAGRIGRIEEIQVTPGSSDNNVRIEDFEGDDDFETIEEYVVVIDENFVEGGAGDDEADADDGGDDE
;
A
#
# COMPACT_ATOMS: atom_id res chain seq x y z
N MET A 1 8.60 15.53 -22.41
CA MET A 1 7.76 14.47 -21.79
C MET A 1 6.43 14.40 -22.53
N SER A 2 5.94 13.21 -22.88
CA SER A 2 4.60 13.06 -23.48
C SER A 2 3.51 13.27 -22.43
N ASN A 3 2.46 14.04 -22.78
CA ASN A 3 1.27 14.26 -21.95
C ASN A 3 0.22 13.14 -22.09
N HIS A 4 0.44 12.20 -23.02
CA HIS A 4 -0.52 11.16 -23.38
C HIS A 4 -0.01 9.77 -22.95
N GLN A 5 -0.94 8.92 -22.52
CA GLN A 5 -0.72 7.51 -22.21
C GLN A 5 -1.65 6.65 -23.10
N LYS A 6 -1.09 5.68 -23.83
CA LYS A 6 -1.89 4.69 -24.54
C LYS A 6 -2.29 3.57 -23.59
N ARG A 7 -3.51 3.04 -23.71
CA ARG A 7 -3.95 1.89 -22.88
C ARG A 7 -3.13 0.63 -23.15
N LEU A 8 -2.63 0.45 -24.37
CA LEU A 8 -1.74 -0.66 -24.69
C LEU A 8 -0.41 -0.62 -23.92
N SER A 9 0.07 0.56 -23.52
CA SER A 9 1.38 0.76 -22.89
C SER A 9 1.33 1.05 -21.39
N VAL A 10 0.18 0.90 -20.72
CA VAL A 10 0.11 1.06 -19.26
C VAL A 10 0.85 -0.08 -18.54
N PRO A 11 1.27 0.09 -17.28
CA PRO A 11 1.76 -1.01 -16.46
C PRO A 11 0.74 -2.14 -16.30
N ASN A 12 1.18 -3.38 -16.11
CA ASN A 12 0.29 -4.53 -15.87
C ASN A 12 -0.46 -4.44 -14.54
N SER A 13 0.09 -3.67 -13.58
CA SER A 13 -0.52 -3.43 -12.29
C SER A 13 -1.81 -2.61 -12.37
N TRP A 14 -2.04 -1.86 -13.46
CA TRP A 14 -3.22 -1.04 -13.59
C TRP A 14 -4.45 -1.91 -13.93
N PRO A 15 -5.55 -1.82 -13.15
CA PRO A 15 -6.77 -2.58 -13.38
C PRO A 15 -7.59 -1.99 -14.54
N VAL A 16 -7.04 -2.03 -15.76
CA VAL A 16 -7.68 -1.45 -16.96
C VAL A 16 -7.67 -2.38 -18.17
N GLU A 17 -8.77 -2.41 -18.89
CA GLU A 17 -8.86 -3.12 -20.17
C GLU A 17 -8.03 -2.43 -21.25
N ARG A 18 -6.97 -3.07 -21.72
CA ARG A 18 -6.00 -2.46 -22.67
C ARG A 18 -6.55 -2.20 -24.08
N LYS A 19 -7.58 -2.95 -24.48
CA LYS A 19 -8.12 -2.95 -25.86
C LYS A 19 -9.49 -2.27 -25.98
N ALA A 20 -10.05 -1.75 -24.89
CA ALA A 20 -11.33 -1.04 -24.91
C ALA A 20 -11.20 0.31 -25.63
N GLU A 21 -10.14 1.07 -25.33
CA GLU A 21 -9.91 2.43 -25.83
C GLU A 21 -8.44 2.65 -26.22
N THR A 22 -8.17 3.67 -27.05
CA THR A 22 -6.79 3.96 -27.48
C THR A 22 -5.94 4.59 -26.36
N TYR A 23 -6.54 5.53 -25.62
CA TYR A 23 -5.84 6.35 -24.64
C TYR A 23 -6.43 6.18 -23.23
N THR A 24 -5.60 6.46 -22.23
CA THR A 24 -6.03 6.61 -20.84
C THR A 24 -5.34 7.81 -20.20
N THR A 25 -5.75 8.11 -18.98
CA THR A 25 -5.12 9.10 -18.13
C THR A 25 -3.72 8.66 -17.77
N LYS A 26 -2.76 9.57 -17.96
CA LYS A 26 -1.38 9.34 -17.53
C LYS A 26 -1.25 9.71 -16.06
N ALA A 27 -0.56 8.88 -15.27
CA ALA A 27 -0.19 9.23 -13.90
C ALA A 27 0.58 10.55 -13.87
N GLY A 28 0.23 11.40 -12.92
CA GLY A 28 0.93 12.64 -12.62
C GLY A 28 2.26 12.39 -11.91
N ALA A 29 3.01 13.45 -11.65
CA ALA A 29 4.06 13.39 -10.64
C ALA A 29 3.40 13.31 -9.26
N GLY A 30 3.92 12.49 -8.37
CA GLY A 30 3.34 12.28 -7.05
C GLY A 30 3.93 11.06 -6.34
N PRO A 31 3.32 10.65 -5.21
CA PRO A 31 3.83 9.64 -4.30
C PRO A 31 4.37 8.37 -4.97
N HIS A 32 3.59 7.81 -5.89
CA HIS A 32 3.91 6.52 -6.55
C HIS A 32 4.34 6.68 -8.02
N GLY A 33 4.64 7.90 -8.45
CA GLY A 33 5.17 8.18 -9.79
C GLY A 33 4.39 7.54 -10.95
N GLU A 34 5.10 6.90 -11.87
CA GLU A 34 4.51 6.24 -13.04
C GLU A 34 3.95 4.84 -12.78
N ASP A 35 4.36 4.23 -11.65
CA ASP A 35 3.89 2.91 -11.23
C ASP A 35 2.49 2.99 -10.61
N GLY A 36 2.16 4.13 -9.99
CA GLY A 36 0.85 4.38 -9.39
C GLY A 36 -0.28 4.48 -10.42
N VAL A 37 -1.46 4.02 -10.02
CA VAL A 37 -2.69 4.11 -10.80
C VAL A 37 -3.30 5.51 -10.62
N PRO A 38 -3.60 6.25 -11.69
CA PRO A 38 -4.31 7.52 -11.61
C PRO A 38 -5.63 7.38 -10.86
N LEU A 39 -5.91 8.31 -9.95
CA LEU A 39 -7.16 8.32 -9.18
C LEU A 39 -8.41 8.23 -10.07
N LEU A 40 -8.41 8.85 -11.25
CA LEU A 40 -9.49 8.74 -12.23
C LEU A 40 -9.80 7.28 -12.64
N ILE A 41 -8.78 6.45 -12.78
CA ILE A 41 -8.95 5.03 -13.15
C ILE A 41 -9.60 4.29 -11.98
N VAL A 42 -9.20 4.59 -10.74
CA VAL A 42 -9.82 4.00 -9.55
C VAL A 42 -11.29 4.38 -9.46
N LEU A 43 -11.63 5.66 -9.64
CA LEU A 43 -13.01 6.14 -9.55
C LEU A 43 -13.90 5.62 -10.68
N ARG A 44 -13.40 5.55 -11.91
CA ARG A 44 -14.20 5.21 -13.10
C ARG A 44 -14.12 3.74 -13.48
N ASP A 45 -12.91 3.22 -13.69
CA ASP A 45 -12.71 1.88 -14.24
C ASP A 45 -12.81 0.79 -13.16
N VAL A 46 -12.50 1.10 -11.88
CA VAL A 46 -12.54 0.13 -10.76
C VAL A 46 -13.86 0.22 -9.98
N LEU A 47 -14.14 1.39 -9.40
CA LEU A 47 -15.29 1.59 -8.50
C LEU A 47 -16.59 1.94 -9.25
N GLY A 48 -16.48 2.52 -10.44
CA GLY A 48 -17.64 2.98 -11.21
C GLY A 48 -18.42 4.13 -10.56
N TYR A 49 -17.76 4.95 -9.73
CA TYR A 49 -18.40 6.07 -9.03
C TYR A 49 -18.50 7.33 -9.90
N ALA A 50 -17.75 7.37 -10.99
CA ALA A 50 -17.82 8.40 -12.01
C ALA A 50 -17.82 7.75 -13.40
N ASP A 51 -18.65 8.22 -14.32
CA ASP A 51 -18.65 7.74 -15.71
C ASP A 51 -17.64 8.53 -16.57
N SER A 52 -17.33 9.76 -16.15
CA SER A 52 -16.49 10.68 -16.90
C SER A 52 -15.45 11.41 -16.05
N THR A 53 -14.40 11.92 -16.70
CA THR A 53 -13.39 12.79 -16.06
C THR A 53 -14.02 14.05 -15.44
N LYS A 54 -15.13 14.55 -16.00
CA LYS A 54 -15.80 15.74 -15.47
C LYS A 54 -16.46 15.47 -14.14
N GLU A 55 -17.12 14.31 -13.99
CA GLU A 55 -17.75 13.90 -12.73
C GLU A 55 -16.70 13.58 -11.67
N ALA A 56 -15.62 12.88 -12.06
CA ALA A 56 -14.50 12.64 -11.15
C ALA A 56 -13.94 13.96 -10.62
N ARG A 57 -13.65 14.94 -11.50
CA ARG A 57 -13.19 16.27 -11.07
C ARG A 57 -14.19 16.98 -10.18
N TYR A 58 -15.48 16.91 -10.51
CA TYR A 58 -16.51 17.51 -9.68
C TYR A 58 -16.49 16.94 -8.25
N ALA A 59 -16.36 15.63 -8.08
CA ALA A 59 -16.24 15.00 -6.76
C ALA A 59 -14.95 15.42 -6.01
N LEU A 60 -13.83 15.55 -6.73
CA LEU A 60 -12.56 16.05 -6.16
C LEU A 60 -12.68 17.52 -5.73
N ASP A 61 -13.31 18.37 -6.52
CA ASP A 61 -13.54 19.79 -6.22
C ASP A 61 -14.49 20.01 -5.02
N GLN A 62 -15.26 18.98 -4.63
CA GLN A 62 -16.10 18.99 -3.41
C GLN A 62 -15.39 18.38 -2.20
N ASP A 63 -14.10 18.03 -2.30
CA ASP A 63 -13.35 17.33 -1.26
C ASP A 63 -14.03 16.02 -0.80
N SER A 64 -14.81 15.36 -1.67
CA SER A 64 -15.53 14.12 -1.34
C SER A 64 -14.61 12.91 -1.24
N VAL A 65 -13.43 12.98 -1.88
CA VAL A 65 -12.44 11.89 -1.93
C VAL A 65 -11.18 12.30 -1.19
N LEU A 66 -10.81 11.53 -0.18
CA LEU A 66 -9.60 11.68 0.59
C LEU A 66 -8.60 10.59 0.20
N VAL A 67 -7.33 10.96 0.08
CA VAL A 67 -6.21 10.03 -0.09
C VAL A 67 -5.27 10.23 1.08
N ASN A 68 -5.13 9.20 1.92
CA ASN A 68 -4.33 9.24 3.15
C ASN A 68 -4.70 10.44 4.05
N GLY A 69 -6.00 10.60 4.34
CA GLY A 69 -6.56 11.70 5.15
C GLY A 69 -6.65 13.06 4.46
N THR A 70 -5.96 13.28 3.33
CA THR A 70 -5.92 14.59 2.65
C THR A 70 -6.86 14.63 1.44
N PRO A 71 -7.67 15.69 1.24
CA PRO A 71 -8.51 15.81 0.05
C PRO A 71 -7.68 15.74 -1.23
N ALA A 72 -8.13 14.92 -2.19
CA ALA A 72 -7.48 14.79 -3.47
C ALA A 72 -7.97 15.88 -4.44
N ALA A 73 -7.04 16.65 -5.00
CA ALA A 73 -7.35 17.75 -5.93
C ALA A 73 -7.12 17.43 -7.41
N ASP A 74 -6.34 16.39 -7.74
CA ASP A 74 -5.98 16.05 -9.12
C ASP A 74 -6.37 14.60 -9.44
N GLU A 75 -7.17 14.41 -10.49
CA GLU A 75 -7.60 13.09 -10.94
C GLU A 75 -6.45 12.23 -11.48
N ARG A 76 -5.30 12.84 -11.76
CA ARG A 76 -4.07 12.19 -12.22
C ARG A 76 -3.16 11.77 -11.07
N ARG A 77 -3.52 12.09 -9.82
CA ARG A 77 -2.72 11.71 -8.65
C ARG A 77 -2.44 10.20 -8.69
N PRO A 78 -1.16 9.77 -8.65
CA PRO A 78 -0.81 8.37 -8.64
C PRO A 78 -1.15 7.77 -7.27
N ILE A 79 -2.09 6.84 -7.26
CA ILE A 79 -2.46 6.01 -6.12
C ILE A 79 -1.64 4.72 -6.19
N GLY A 80 -1.06 4.32 -5.07
CA GLY A 80 -0.23 3.13 -5.03
C GLY A 80 -0.43 2.33 -3.75
N MET A 81 0.50 1.42 -3.51
CA MET A 81 0.37 0.43 -2.45
C MET A 81 0.17 1.06 -1.09
N PHE A 82 -0.68 0.46 -0.27
CA PHE A 82 -1.02 0.89 1.10
C PHE A 82 -1.64 2.28 1.23
N ASP A 83 -1.95 2.96 0.12
CA ASP A 83 -2.74 4.18 0.19
C ASP A 83 -4.15 3.86 0.71
N ILE A 84 -4.68 4.75 1.54
CA ILE A 84 -6.05 4.71 2.03
C ILE A 84 -6.88 5.70 1.21
N LEU A 85 -7.97 5.21 0.63
CA LEU A 85 -9.00 6.01 -0.05
C LEU A 85 -10.22 6.09 0.86
N ALA A 86 -10.67 7.30 1.18
CA ALA A 86 -11.90 7.50 1.94
C ALA A 86 -12.89 8.35 1.15
N PHE A 87 -14.15 7.91 1.13
CA PHE A 87 -15.25 8.53 0.42
C PHE A 87 -16.25 9.10 1.43
N ARG A 88 -16.12 10.39 1.76
CA ARG A 88 -16.83 11.03 2.89
C ARG A 88 -18.35 10.88 2.84
N GLU A 89 -18.93 11.09 1.66
CA GLU A 89 -20.39 11.05 1.48
C GLU A 89 -20.98 9.64 1.53
N ARG A 90 -20.12 8.63 1.39
CA ARG A 90 -20.50 7.21 1.36
C ARG A 90 -20.11 6.45 2.61
N GLU A 91 -19.26 7.04 3.44
CA GLU A 91 -18.68 6.39 4.63
C GLU A 91 -17.97 5.08 4.26
N GLU A 92 -17.36 5.04 3.06
CA GLU A 92 -16.61 3.91 2.52
C GLU A 92 -15.12 4.20 2.57
N TYR A 93 -14.33 3.21 3.03
CA TYR A 93 -12.89 3.30 3.15
C TYR A 93 -12.25 2.07 2.50
N TYR A 94 -11.18 2.30 1.75
CA TYR A 94 -10.47 1.26 1.04
C TYR A 94 -8.97 1.40 1.24
N ARG A 95 -8.31 0.28 1.49
CA ARG A 95 -6.85 0.15 1.42
C ARG A 95 -6.45 -0.42 0.07
N VAL A 96 -5.44 0.19 -0.52
CA VAL A 96 -4.83 -0.32 -1.75
C VAL A 96 -3.88 -1.45 -1.41
N PHE A 97 -4.11 -2.63 -1.99
CA PHE A 97 -3.31 -3.84 -1.76
C PHE A 97 -3.06 -4.56 -3.10
N PRO A 98 -1.97 -5.34 -3.26
CA PRO A 98 -1.76 -6.11 -4.48
C PRO A 98 -2.68 -7.33 -4.46
N ASP A 99 -3.35 -7.57 -5.58
CA ASP A 99 -4.03 -8.84 -5.83
C ASP A 99 -3.05 -9.85 -6.43
N GLU A 100 -3.45 -11.12 -6.47
CA GLU A 100 -2.73 -12.18 -7.17
C GLU A 100 -2.45 -11.77 -8.63
N GLY A 101 -1.17 -11.82 -9.01
CA GLY A 101 -0.72 -11.37 -10.33
C GLY A 101 -0.40 -9.88 -10.42
N GLY A 102 -0.36 -9.18 -9.27
CA GLY A 102 0.22 -7.85 -9.10
C GLY A 102 -0.63 -6.69 -9.63
N ARG A 103 -1.93 -6.92 -9.81
CA ARG A 103 -2.89 -5.85 -10.11
C ARG A 103 -3.22 -5.11 -8.82
N LEU A 104 -3.44 -3.80 -8.94
CA LEU A 104 -3.94 -3.01 -7.84
C LEU A 104 -5.38 -3.41 -7.53
N SER A 105 -5.64 -3.80 -6.29
CA SER A 105 -6.97 -4.07 -5.74
C SER A 105 -7.27 -3.15 -4.55
N LEU A 106 -8.56 -3.05 -4.23
CA LEU A 106 -9.09 -2.28 -3.13
C LEU A 106 -9.70 -3.22 -2.10
N THR A 107 -9.12 -3.26 -0.92
CA THR A 107 -9.65 -4.01 0.23
C THR A 107 -10.47 -3.05 1.09
N PRO A 108 -11.76 -3.30 1.35
CA PRO A 108 -12.54 -2.50 2.29
C PRO A 108 -11.89 -2.51 3.67
N VAL A 109 -11.92 -1.38 4.36
CA VAL A 109 -11.43 -1.26 5.75
C VAL A 109 -12.40 -0.43 6.57
N ASP A 110 -12.37 -0.57 7.89
CA ASP A 110 -13.15 0.26 8.79
C ASP A 110 -12.58 1.67 8.92
N ALA A 111 -13.41 2.60 9.40
CA ALA A 111 -13.02 3.99 9.60
C ALA A 111 -11.82 4.14 10.54
N ASP A 112 -11.73 3.30 11.58
CA ASP A 112 -10.61 3.30 12.54
C ASP A 112 -9.30 2.86 11.87
N ALA A 113 -9.35 1.79 11.07
CA ALA A 113 -8.20 1.30 10.30
C ALA A 113 -7.77 2.27 9.17
N ALA A 114 -8.68 3.12 8.69
CA ALA A 114 -8.40 4.14 7.68
C ALA A 114 -7.64 5.36 8.23
N GLY A 115 -7.58 5.54 9.56
CA GLY A 115 -6.85 6.64 10.20
C GLY A 115 -5.33 6.50 10.11
N SER A 116 -4.83 5.30 9.84
CA SER A 116 -3.40 5.02 9.73
C SER A 116 -3.08 4.17 8.50
N LYS A 117 -1.81 4.20 8.09
CA LYS A 117 -1.35 3.42 6.94
C LYS A 117 0.04 2.88 7.12
N LEU A 118 0.32 1.77 6.43
CA LEU A 118 1.63 1.14 6.39
C LEU A 118 2.56 1.87 5.40
N GLY A 119 3.81 2.07 5.81
CA GLY A 119 4.87 2.63 4.99
C GLY A 119 6.16 1.84 5.12
N LYS A 120 6.63 1.21 4.03
CA LYS A 120 7.99 0.67 3.95
C LYS A 120 9.03 1.80 3.92
N ILE A 121 10.07 1.67 4.74
CA ILE A 121 11.24 2.56 4.76
C ILE A 121 12.16 2.17 3.61
N VAL A 122 12.30 3.07 2.64
CA VAL A 122 13.17 2.88 1.45
C VAL A 122 14.49 3.64 1.57
N GLY A 123 14.60 4.56 2.53
CA GLY A 123 15.82 5.29 2.76
C GLY A 123 15.90 5.82 4.18
N LYS A 124 17.12 5.85 4.72
CA LYS A 124 17.44 6.42 6.02
C LYS A 124 18.63 7.37 5.86
N ARG A 125 18.53 8.58 6.40
CA ARG A 125 19.60 9.57 6.35
C ARG A 125 19.62 10.46 7.57
N GLN A 126 20.79 10.61 8.20
CA GLN A 126 20.99 11.64 9.21
C GLN A 126 21.02 13.04 8.59
N ILE A 127 20.32 13.98 9.20
CA ILE A 127 20.24 15.38 8.76
C ILE A 127 20.97 16.32 9.73
N PRO A 128 21.38 17.52 9.27
CA PRO A 128 21.95 18.52 10.16
C PRO A 128 20.93 18.88 11.25
N GLY A 129 21.29 18.66 12.51
CA GLY A 129 20.37 18.79 13.65
C GLY A 129 20.49 17.62 14.63
N GLY A 130 20.94 16.47 14.15
CA GLY A 130 21.07 15.24 14.94
C GLY A 130 20.01 14.21 14.56
N ASP A 131 18.84 14.67 14.09
CA ASP A 131 17.73 13.81 13.73
C ASP A 131 18.03 12.93 12.51
N THR A 132 17.28 11.84 12.43
CA THR A 132 17.26 10.95 11.28
C THR A 132 15.99 11.17 10.46
N GLN A 133 16.16 11.30 9.15
CA GLN A 133 15.08 11.30 8.18
C GLN A 133 14.84 9.88 7.65
N LEU A 134 13.60 9.42 7.75
CA LEU A 134 13.11 8.20 7.12
C LEU A 134 12.35 8.57 5.85
N THR A 135 12.75 8.03 4.71
CA THR A 135 12.02 8.16 3.44
C THR A 135 11.18 6.91 3.24
N LEU A 136 9.88 7.10 3.06
CA LEU A 136 8.92 6.04 2.80
C LEU A 136 8.73 5.79 1.30
N HIS A 137 8.22 4.62 0.95
CA HIS A 137 7.99 4.19 -0.43
C HIS A 137 7.01 5.09 -1.22
N ASP A 138 6.12 5.80 -0.54
CA ASP A 138 5.17 6.76 -1.12
C ASP A 138 5.77 8.18 -1.23
N GLY A 139 7.08 8.33 -0.97
CA GLY A 139 7.79 9.60 -1.05
C GLY A 139 7.59 10.54 0.15
N ARG A 140 6.82 10.15 1.17
CA ARG A 140 6.77 10.89 2.44
C ARG A 140 8.09 10.77 3.19
N THR A 141 8.38 11.77 4.02
CA THR A 141 9.56 11.75 4.88
C THR A 141 9.18 12.04 6.32
N LEU A 142 9.63 11.18 7.24
CA LEU A 142 9.42 11.33 8.68
C LEU A 142 10.74 11.76 9.34
N LEU A 143 10.66 12.63 10.34
CA LEU A 143 11.79 12.97 11.19
C LEU A 143 11.66 12.23 12.52
N VAL A 144 12.72 11.54 12.91
CA VAL A 144 12.79 10.77 14.14
C VAL A 144 14.11 11.08 14.84
N ASP A 145 14.10 11.00 16.17
CA ASP A 145 15.33 11.08 16.97
C ASP A 145 16.31 9.95 16.55
N ASP A 146 17.62 10.24 16.56
CA ASP A 146 18.66 9.28 16.11
C ASP A 146 18.70 7.99 16.94
N ASP A 147 18.26 8.07 18.19
CA ASP A 147 18.20 6.94 19.12
C ASP A 147 17.11 5.92 18.73
N ALA A 148 16.21 6.25 17.80
CA ALA A 148 15.16 5.35 17.36
C ALA A 148 15.69 4.28 16.39
N SER A 149 15.48 3.01 16.74
CA SER A 149 16.01 1.85 16.02
C SER A 149 15.16 1.50 14.79
N TYR A 150 15.20 2.33 13.75
CA TYR A 150 14.61 2.01 12.45
C TYR A 150 15.66 1.48 11.47
N GLY A 151 15.40 0.32 10.87
CA GLY A 151 16.17 -0.28 9.78
C GLY A 151 15.70 0.18 8.40
N SER A 152 16.51 -0.12 7.39
CA SER A 152 16.05 -0.10 5.99
C SER A 152 15.17 -1.32 5.74
N ASN A 153 14.17 -1.21 4.85
CA ASN A 153 13.18 -2.25 4.54
C ASN A 153 12.19 -2.59 5.66
N ASP A 154 12.41 -2.08 6.87
CA ASP A 154 11.39 -2.04 7.92
C ASP A 154 10.13 -1.33 7.45
N SER A 155 9.01 -1.67 8.07
CA SER A 155 7.73 -1.04 7.80
C SER A 155 7.20 -0.34 9.05
N VAL A 156 6.61 0.83 8.87
CA VAL A 156 6.06 1.65 9.95
C VAL A 156 4.59 1.95 9.69
N VAL A 157 3.78 1.97 10.73
CA VAL A 157 2.39 2.45 10.65
C VAL A 157 2.37 3.91 11.06
N VAL A 158 1.84 4.74 10.17
CA VAL A 158 1.85 6.20 10.31
C VAL A 158 0.41 6.71 10.35
N VAL A 159 0.09 7.55 11.33
CA VAL A 159 -1.20 8.22 11.42
C VAL A 159 -1.31 9.26 10.31
N SER A 160 -2.44 9.31 9.63
CA SER A 160 -2.64 10.16 8.45
C SER A 160 -2.62 11.66 8.78
N ASP A 161 -3.04 12.05 9.99
CA ASP A 161 -3.22 13.45 10.39
C ASP A 161 -1.96 14.10 10.96
N ASP A 162 -1.23 13.43 11.86
CA ASP A 162 -0.11 14.01 12.62
C ASP A 162 1.27 13.45 12.25
N GLU A 163 1.34 12.55 11.26
CA GLU A 163 2.58 11.91 10.78
C GLU A 163 3.36 11.15 11.87
N GLU A 164 2.68 10.78 12.96
CA GLU A 164 3.24 10.01 14.08
C GLU A 164 3.33 8.52 13.73
N VAL A 165 4.46 7.90 14.13
CA VAL A 165 4.67 6.45 14.00
C VAL A 165 4.05 5.75 15.20
N VAL A 166 3.06 4.89 14.95
CA VAL A 166 2.33 4.15 15.99
C VAL A 166 2.77 2.69 16.11
N ALA A 167 3.36 2.14 15.05
CA ALA A 167 3.91 0.79 15.05
C ALA A 167 5.12 0.69 14.13
N HIS A 168 6.00 -0.27 14.44
CA HIS A 168 7.23 -0.54 13.72
C HIS A 168 7.41 -2.06 13.59
N PHE A 169 7.62 -2.51 12.36
CA PHE A 169 7.85 -3.90 12.01
C PHE A 169 9.22 -4.04 11.38
N THR A 170 10.08 -4.84 12.01
CA THR A 170 11.45 -5.07 11.57
C THR A 170 11.50 -6.08 10.43
N TYR A 171 12.35 -5.79 9.45
CA TYR A 171 12.65 -6.71 8.35
C TYR A 171 13.72 -7.73 8.78
N GLU A 172 13.27 -8.92 9.19
CA GLU A 172 14.13 -10.02 9.66
C GLU A 172 13.52 -11.40 9.37
N GLU A 173 14.30 -12.46 9.55
CA GLU A 173 13.82 -13.84 9.44
C GLU A 173 12.64 -14.09 10.42
N GLY A 174 11.58 -14.73 9.93
CA GLY A 174 10.34 -14.96 10.65
C GLY A 174 9.30 -13.84 10.55
N ALA A 175 9.67 -12.67 10.00
CA ALA A 175 8.74 -11.56 9.80
C ALA A 175 7.67 -11.90 8.75
N LEU A 176 6.42 -11.48 9.00
CA LEU A 176 5.32 -11.60 8.06
C LEU A 176 5.45 -10.54 6.96
N VAL A 177 5.35 -10.97 5.71
CA VAL A 177 5.59 -10.11 4.56
C VAL A 177 4.57 -10.35 3.45
N THR A 178 4.38 -9.32 2.63
CA THR A 178 3.70 -9.44 1.33
C THR A 178 4.65 -9.11 0.20
N ALA A 179 4.52 -9.84 -0.90
CA ALA A 179 5.15 -9.47 -2.16
C ALA A 179 4.29 -8.40 -2.86
N VAL A 180 4.85 -7.20 -3.08
CA VAL A 180 4.13 -6.10 -3.72
C VAL A 180 4.31 -6.03 -5.24
N ARG A 181 5.31 -6.75 -5.77
CA ARG A 181 5.71 -6.75 -7.19
C ARG A 181 6.21 -8.13 -7.61
N GLY A 182 6.34 -8.32 -8.92
CA GLY A 182 6.82 -9.57 -9.52
C GLY A 182 5.71 -10.60 -9.75
N ALA A 183 6.11 -11.83 -10.05
CA ALA A 183 5.18 -12.93 -10.35
C ALA A 183 4.40 -13.38 -9.10
N HIS A 184 4.98 -13.18 -7.93
CA HIS A 184 4.41 -13.56 -6.63
C HIS A 184 3.64 -12.41 -5.97
N ALA A 185 3.41 -11.30 -6.67
CA ALA A 185 2.71 -10.16 -6.10
C ALA A 185 1.30 -10.54 -5.59
N GLY A 186 0.96 -10.06 -4.40
CA GLY A 186 -0.26 -10.38 -3.66
C GLY A 186 -0.07 -11.50 -2.63
N ARG A 187 0.94 -12.37 -2.81
CA ARG A 187 1.20 -13.47 -1.88
C ARG A 187 1.76 -12.97 -0.56
N ILE A 188 1.32 -13.62 0.51
CA ILE A 188 1.71 -13.35 1.90
C ILE A 188 2.47 -14.57 2.43
N GLY A 189 3.49 -14.33 3.24
CA GLY A 189 4.28 -15.39 3.82
C GLY A 189 5.23 -14.90 4.89
N ARG A 190 6.00 -15.81 5.47
CA ARG A 190 7.04 -15.51 6.47
C ARG A 190 8.42 -15.64 5.84
N ILE A 191 9.31 -14.70 6.14
CA ILE A 191 10.70 -14.78 5.67
C ILE A 191 11.38 -16.01 6.29
N GLU A 192 11.83 -16.95 5.47
CA GLU A 192 12.66 -18.07 5.93
C GLU A 192 14.14 -17.68 5.97
N GLU A 193 14.62 -17.03 4.90
CA GLU A 193 16.04 -16.72 4.71
C GLU A 193 16.22 -15.46 3.87
N ILE A 194 17.12 -14.58 4.32
CA ILE A 194 17.57 -13.41 3.56
C ILE A 194 18.96 -13.71 2.97
N GLN A 195 19.02 -13.99 1.67
CA GLN A 195 20.24 -14.36 0.97
C GLN A 195 21.05 -13.12 0.57
N VAL A 196 21.89 -12.65 1.49
CA VAL A 196 22.74 -11.47 1.25
C VAL A 196 23.91 -11.82 0.34
N THR A 197 23.90 -11.28 -0.88
CA THR A 197 24.98 -11.47 -1.85
C THR A 197 25.73 -10.15 -2.04
N PRO A 198 27.05 -10.08 -1.75
CA PRO A 198 27.82 -8.87 -2.01
C PRO A 198 27.83 -8.54 -3.50
N GLY A 199 27.11 -7.48 -3.89
CA GLY A 199 26.95 -7.11 -5.28
C GLY A 199 26.10 -5.86 -5.47
N SER A 200 25.88 -5.52 -6.74
CA SER A 200 24.98 -4.44 -7.14
C SER A 200 23.56 -4.91 -7.45
N SER A 201 23.33 -6.22 -7.40
CA SER A 201 22.00 -6.82 -7.55
C SER A 201 21.30 -6.85 -6.20
N ASP A 202 19.98 -6.74 -6.23
CA ASP A 202 19.15 -6.87 -5.04
C ASP A 202 19.30 -8.26 -4.41
N ASN A 203 19.20 -8.32 -3.08
CA ASN A 203 19.28 -9.58 -2.35
C ASN A 203 18.02 -10.41 -2.59
N ASN A 204 18.16 -11.73 -2.60
CA ASN A 204 17.03 -12.65 -2.67
C ASN A 204 16.48 -12.91 -1.27
N VAL A 205 15.19 -13.17 -1.21
CA VAL A 205 14.43 -13.49 0.01
C VAL A 205 13.61 -14.71 -0.28
N ARG A 206 13.78 -15.74 0.54
CA ARG A 206 12.96 -16.95 0.51
C ARG A 206 11.83 -16.82 1.52
N ILE A 207 10.61 -17.10 1.09
CA ILE A 207 9.38 -16.87 1.84
C ILE A 207 8.58 -18.17 1.88
N GLU A 208 8.26 -18.62 3.09
CA GLU A 208 7.29 -19.68 3.37
C GLU A 208 5.90 -19.09 3.21
N ASP A 209 5.07 -19.69 2.36
CA ASP A 209 3.75 -19.17 2.05
C ASP A 209 2.81 -19.30 3.27
N PHE A 210 2.02 -18.26 3.54
CA PHE A 210 1.13 -18.24 4.70
C PHE A 210 -0.11 -19.14 4.50
N GLU A 211 -0.58 -19.31 3.26
CA GLU A 211 -1.78 -20.09 2.92
C GLU A 211 -1.47 -21.58 2.74
N GLY A 212 -0.19 -21.97 2.85
CA GLY A 212 0.28 -23.35 2.75
C GLY A 212 0.49 -23.83 1.31
N ASP A 213 0.56 -22.91 0.35
CA ASP A 213 1.01 -23.17 -1.01
C ASP A 213 2.54 -23.35 -1.09
N ASP A 214 3.09 -23.51 -2.30
CA ASP A 214 4.53 -23.67 -2.51
C ASP A 214 5.33 -22.42 -2.11
N ASP A 215 6.36 -22.57 -1.27
CA ASP A 215 7.34 -21.51 -0.97
C ASP A 215 7.80 -20.76 -2.23
N PHE A 216 8.12 -19.48 -2.08
CA PHE A 216 8.56 -18.67 -3.19
C PHE A 216 9.79 -17.83 -2.86
N GLU A 217 10.53 -17.46 -3.91
CA GLU A 217 11.70 -16.60 -3.83
C GLU A 217 11.44 -15.30 -4.62
N THR A 218 11.79 -14.18 -4.02
CA THR A 218 11.69 -12.84 -4.64
C THR A 218 12.89 -11.98 -4.23
N ILE A 219 12.98 -10.78 -4.78
CA ILE A 219 14.01 -9.81 -4.37
C ILE A 219 13.53 -8.93 -3.21
N GLU A 220 14.45 -8.50 -2.36
CA GLU A 220 14.23 -7.66 -1.18
C GLU A 220 13.43 -6.37 -1.50
N GLU A 221 13.62 -5.79 -2.68
CA GLU A 221 12.86 -4.61 -3.12
C GLU A 221 11.34 -4.87 -3.09
N TYR A 222 10.92 -6.07 -3.48
CA TYR A 222 9.51 -6.44 -3.68
C TYR A 222 8.81 -6.89 -2.40
N VAL A 223 9.54 -7.01 -1.30
CA VAL A 223 9.00 -7.49 -0.03
C VAL A 223 8.63 -6.30 0.86
N VAL A 224 7.45 -6.31 1.46
CA VAL A 224 7.04 -5.34 2.47
C VAL A 224 6.62 -6.11 3.72
N VAL A 225 7.15 -5.69 4.88
CA VAL A 225 6.77 -6.27 6.18
C VAL A 225 5.38 -5.77 6.55
N ILE A 226 4.49 -6.70 6.83
CA ILE A 226 3.10 -6.43 7.19
C ILE A 226 2.79 -7.01 8.57
N ASP A 227 1.64 -6.64 9.09
CA ASP A 227 1.10 -7.17 10.34
C ASP A 227 -0.02 -8.18 10.07
N GLU A 228 -0.40 -8.97 11.06
CA GLU A 228 -1.47 -9.98 10.96
C GLU A 228 -2.82 -9.33 10.60
N ASN A 229 -3.03 -8.08 11.02
CA ASN A 229 -4.16 -7.23 10.65
C ASN A 229 -4.28 -6.95 9.13
N PHE A 230 -3.31 -7.36 8.32
CA PHE A 230 -3.33 -7.22 6.85
C PHE A 230 -3.67 -8.54 6.12
N VAL A 231 -3.80 -9.65 6.85
CA VAL A 231 -4.07 -10.98 6.30
C VAL A 231 -5.57 -11.22 6.13
N GLU A 232 -6.41 -10.56 6.93
CA GLU A 232 -7.85 -10.79 6.96
C GLU A 232 -8.62 -9.83 6.05
N GLY A 233 -8.60 -10.14 4.75
CA GLY A 233 -9.46 -9.53 3.74
C GLY A 233 -10.62 -10.43 3.27
N GLY A 234 -11.01 -11.47 4.05
CA GLY A 234 -11.96 -12.49 3.54
C GLY A 234 -12.76 -13.36 4.51
N ALA A 235 -12.53 -13.34 5.82
CA ALA A 235 -13.39 -14.04 6.78
C ALA A 235 -13.41 -13.30 8.11
N GLY A 236 -14.55 -12.74 8.47
CA GLY A 236 -14.78 -12.31 9.84
C GLY A 236 -15.07 -13.55 10.67
N ASP A 237 -14.21 -13.84 11.63
CA ASP A 237 -14.58 -14.55 12.84
C ASP A 237 -13.95 -13.77 14.01
N ASP A 238 -14.72 -12.80 14.51
CA ASP A 238 -14.57 -12.31 15.88
C ASP A 238 -14.77 -13.51 16.83
N GLU A 239 -13.71 -14.23 17.18
CA GLU A 239 -13.68 -14.98 18.44
C GLU A 239 -13.49 -13.97 19.58
N ALA A 240 -14.59 -13.27 19.89
CA ALA A 240 -14.77 -12.67 21.19
C ALA A 240 -14.83 -13.81 22.23
N ASP A 241 -13.72 -13.98 22.95
CA ASP A 241 -13.66 -14.71 24.21
C ASP A 241 -14.64 -14.06 25.22
N ALA A 242 -15.89 -14.49 25.15
CA ALA A 242 -16.88 -14.34 26.20
C ALA A 242 -17.03 -15.70 26.88
N ASP A 243 -16.10 -16.04 27.78
CA ASP A 243 -16.34 -17.08 28.77
C ASP A 243 -17.41 -16.57 29.74
N ASP A 244 -18.63 -17.01 29.43
CA ASP A 244 -19.85 -16.83 30.19
C ASP A 244 -19.67 -17.38 31.61
N GLY A 245 -20.05 -16.57 32.59
CA GLY A 245 -20.03 -16.96 33.99
C GLY A 245 -20.97 -18.14 34.23
N GLY A 246 -20.38 -19.32 34.42
CA GLY A 246 -21.08 -20.50 34.92
C GLY A 246 -21.65 -20.25 36.32
N ASP A 247 -22.96 -20.05 36.35
CA ASP A 247 -23.83 -20.21 37.49
C ASP A 247 -23.87 -21.71 37.86
N ASP A 248 -23.38 -22.06 39.05
CA ASP A 248 -23.69 -23.35 39.68
C ASP A 248 -23.66 -23.20 41.23
N GLU A 249 -24.87 -23.42 41.78
CA GLU A 249 -25.27 -23.78 43.16
C GLU A 249 -25.43 -22.71 44.26
#